data_AF-A0A0Q6LEE6-F1
#
_entry.id   AF-A0A0Q6LEE6-F1
#
_cell.length_a   1.000
_cell.length_b   1.000
_cell.length_c   1.000
_cell.angle_alpha   90.00
_cell.angle_beta   90.00
_cell.angle_gamma   90.00
#
_symmetry.space_group_name_H-M   'P 1'
#
loop_
_entity.id
_entity.type
_entity.pdbx_description
1 polymer ?
#
loop_
_entity_poly.entity_id
_entity_poly.type
_entity_poly.pdbx_seq_one_letter_code
_entity_poly.pdbx_strand_id
1 'polypeptide(L)'
;MLAGLFAGCGPAHSNDGGNGMIFGLFKSKFTTSIGPQVGASLVREAAWPASMPAPPAASYPPIRNVSIDGGLPPAGTLAATRTEHPAAEAFVIDAAAGQPALAVVNTYDPERRTQLWQLDARDARRFDKQRSATFDAAQAKWLMYSAESVLALPGRQLLIQLKYHKPQAADGLFVYDAEANRIRSFGNVEPDWSRGLPFRFVDSLQLRPDAVLVRYQTDKERLGPQRYVNHFEHLVLFSPRHRDGLELVKLGLDDGSVRRWGLSGSKLWLQTVDERASPPREFVWSLDLARAL
;
A
#
# COMPACT_ATOMS: atom_id res chain seq x y z
N MET A 1 37.09 -11.94 33.53
CA MET A 1 37.15 -11.48 32.13
C MET A 1 36.53 -12.54 31.24
N LEU A 2 35.29 -12.34 30.80
CA LEU A 2 34.70 -13.04 29.66
C LEU A 2 33.60 -12.12 29.14
N ALA A 3 33.87 -11.43 28.04
CA ALA A 3 32.91 -10.61 27.31
C ALA A 3 32.66 -11.29 25.96
N GLY A 4 31.39 -11.60 25.71
CA GLY A 4 30.92 -12.35 24.55
C GLY A 4 30.98 -11.56 23.25
N LEU A 5 31.22 -12.29 22.16
CA LEU A 5 31.02 -11.81 20.80
C LEU A 5 29.53 -11.86 20.45
N PHE A 6 28.91 -10.68 20.32
CA PHE A 6 27.70 -10.49 19.51
C PHE A 6 28.15 -9.97 18.14
N ALA A 7 28.25 -10.86 17.15
CA ALA A 7 28.34 -10.46 15.75
C ALA A 7 26.92 -10.25 15.21
N GLY A 8 26.56 -9.00 14.96
CA GLY A 8 25.24 -8.59 14.49
C GLY A 8 24.96 -9.00 13.05
N CYS A 9 23.73 -9.44 12.80
CA CYS A 9 23.14 -9.56 11.47
C CYS A 9 22.81 -8.15 10.94
N GLY A 10 23.63 -7.62 10.04
CA GLY A 10 23.30 -6.43 9.26
C GLY A 10 22.40 -6.77 8.06
N PRO A 11 21.65 -5.80 7.50
CA PRO A 11 20.89 -6.00 6.27
C PRO A 11 21.81 -6.30 5.09
N ALA A 12 21.39 -7.20 4.19
CA ALA A 12 22.13 -7.55 2.99
C ALA A 12 22.11 -6.37 1.99
N HIS A 13 23.29 -5.88 1.63
CA HIS A 13 23.47 -4.83 0.64
C HIS A 13 23.52 -5.41 -0.78
N SER A 14 22.98 -4.67 -1.75
CA SER A 14 23.21 -4.94 -3.18
C SER A 14 24.69 -4.70 -3.50
N ASN A 15 25.35 -5.70 -4.06
CA ASN A 15 26.75 -5.61 -4.49
C ASN A 15 26.81 -4.97 -5.87
N ASP A 16 27.19 -3.69 -5.94
CA ASP A 16 27.90 -3.14 -7.09
C ASP A 16 28.84 -2.02 -6.64
N GLY A 17 30.14 -2.35 -6.58
CA GLY A 17 31.25 -1.45 -6.30
C GLY A 17 31.91 -0.99 -7.59
N GLY A 18 31.81 0.30 -7.89
CA GLY A 18 32.56 0.99 -8.93
C GLY A 18 33.17 2.28 -8.38
N ASN A 19 34.50 2.30 -8.30
CA ASN A 19 35.32 3.36 -7.71
C ASN A 19 35.46 4.54 -8.69
N GLY A 20 35.23 5.79 -8.27
CA GLY A 20 35.47 6.95 -9.13
C GLY A 20 35.02 8.34 -8.63
N MET A 21 36.00 9.13 -8.17
CA MET A 21 36.16 10.59 -8.33
C MET A 21 35.43 11.58 -7.36
N ILE A 22 36.23 12.55 -6.91
CA ILE A 22 36.12 13.41 -5.70
C ILE A 22 35.42 14.77 -5.98
N PHE A 23 34.56 14.89 -6.98
CA PHE A 23 33.85 16.16 -7.27
C PHE A 23 32.37 15.96 -7.64
N GLY A 24 31.60 15.41 -6.70
CA GLY A 24 30.14 15.31 -6.81
C GLY A 24 29.48 15.68 -5.49
N LEU A 25 29.32 16.98 -5.22
CA LEU A 25 28.50 17.46 -4.10
C LEU A 25 27.07 16.94 -4.28
N PHE A 26 26.77 15.86 -3.56
CA PHE A 26 25.45 15.37 -3.12
C PHE A 26 24.35 15.28 -4.20
N LYS A 27 24.51 14.39 -5.18
CA LYS A 27 23.32 13.63 -5.64
C LYS A 27 23.07 12.57 -4.56
N SER A 28 22.04 12.77 -3.74
CA SER A 28 21.60 11.76 -2.78
C SER A 28 21.34 10.46 -3.55
N LYS A 29 22.14 9.42 -3.26
CA LYS A 29 21.85 8.07 -3.76
C LYS A 29 20.60 7.56 -3.06
N PHE A 30 19.63 7.14 -3.85
CA PHE A 30 18.42 6.51 -3.32
C PHE A 30 18.67 5.00 -3.34
N THR A 31 19.26 4.51 -2.25
CA THR A 31 19.71 3.11 -2.16
C THR A 31 18.54 2.17 -1.91
N THR A 32 18.45 1.10 -2.71
CA THR A 32 17.56 -0.02 -2.44
C THR A 32 18.00 -0.83 -1.22
N SER A 33 17.05 -1.21 -0.37
CA SER A 33 17.27 -2.12 0.74
C SER A 33 16.26 -3.27 0.76
N ILE A 34 16.71 -4.41 1.28
CA ILE A 34 15.90 -5.63 1.42
C ILE A 34 15.72 -5.93 2.92
N GLY A 35 14.51 -6.29 3.31
CA GLY A 35 14.19 -6.67 4.68
C GLY A 35 15.00 -7.90 5.10
N PRO A 36 15.69 -7.90 6.27
CA PRO A 36 16.54 -9.01 6.69
C PRO A 36 15.77 -10.33 6.87
N GLN A 37 14.47 -10.26 7.18
CA GLN A 37 13.60 -11.43 7.33
C GLN A 37 13.35 -12.16 6.00
N VAL A 38 13.57 -11.50 4.86
CA VAL A 38 13.51 -12.14 3.54
C VAL A 38 14.64 -13.16 3.39
N GLY A 39 15.83 -12.86 3.93
CA GLY A 39 16.99 -13.76 3.88
C GLY A 39 17.52 -14.02 2.46
N ALA A 40 17.16 -13.17 1.50
CA ALA A 40 17.62 -13.19 0.11
C ALA A 40 17.99 -11.77 -0.33
N SER A 41 18.76 -11.66 -1.40
CA SER A 41 19.10 -10.38 -2.04
C SER A 41 18.29 -10.21 -3.33
N LEU A 42 18.14 -8.95 -3.75
CA LEU A 42 17.63 -8.65 -5.09
C LEU A 42 18.67 -9.09 -6.13
N VAL A 43 18.25 -9.90 -7.09
CA VAL A 43 19.12 -10.45 -8.14
C VAL A 43 18.76 -9.80 -9.46
N ARG A 44 19.78 -9.35 -10.20
CA ARG A 44 19.60 -8.82 -11.55
C ARG A 44 19.40 -9.96 -12.53
N GLU A 45 18.32 -9.90 -13.28
CA GLU A 45 17.95 -10.92 -14.27
C GLU A 45 18.12 -10.38 -15.69
N ALA A 46 18.42 -11.27 -16.64
CA ALA A 46 18.63 -10.90 -18.03
C ALA A 46 17.31 -10.57 -18.75
N ALA A 47 16.21 -11.21 -18.36
CA ALA A 47 14.91 -11.05 -19.01
C ALA A 47 13.76 -11.35 -18.06
N TRP A 48 12.60 -10.77 -18.36
CA TRP A 48 11.34 -11.09 -17.70
C TRP A 48 10.87 -12.51 -18.08
N PRO A 49 10.23 -13.28 -17.17
CA PRO A 49 9.73 -14.62 -17.49
C PRO A 49 8.73 -14.59 -18.65
N ALA A 50 8.93 -15.46 -19.64
CA ALA A 50 8.07 -15.54 -20.83
C ALA A 50 6.59 -15.76 -20.48
N SER A 51 6.33 -16.51 -19.40
CA SER A 51 5.00 -16.70 -18.83
C SER A 51 5.04 -16.43 -17.33
N MET A 52 4.10 -15.61 -16.85
CA MET A 52 3.86 -15.42 -15.43
C MET A 52 2.55 -16.13 -15.06
N PRO A 53 2.54 -16.97 -13.99
CA PRO A 53 1.29 -17.53 -13.48
C PRO A 53 0.31 -16.42 -13.09
N ALA A 54 -0.99 -16.70 -13.21
CA ALA A 54 -2.01 -15.83 -12.66
C ALA A 54 -1.89 -15.81 -11.11
N PRO A 55 -2.07 -14.64 -10.46
CA PRO A 55 -2.13 -14.58 -9.01
C PRO A 55 -3.21 -15.52 -8.45
N PRO A 56 -2.98 -16.17 -7.30
CA PRO A 56 -4.02 -17.00 -6.66
C PRO A 56 -5.21 -16.12 -6.24
N ALA A 57 -6.38 -16.75 -6.06
CA ALA A 57 -7.54 -16.06 -5.50
C ALA A 57 -7.33 -15.79 -3.99
N ALA A 58 -7.69 -14.59 -3.55
CA ALA A 58 -7.66 -14.22 -2.14
C ALA A 58 -8.65 -15.07 -1.32
N SER A 59 -8.28 -15.44 -0.10
CA SER A 59 -9.15 -16.11 0.87
C SER A 59 -9.97 -15.15 1.73
N TYR A 60 -9.91 -13.85 1.43
CA TYR A 60 -10.62 -12.79 2.12
C TYR A 60 -11.49 -12.00 1.13
N PRO A 61 -12.60 -11.38 1.59
CA PRO A 61 -13.54 -10.72 0.71
C PRO A 61 -12.89 -9.54 -0.04
N PRO A 62 -13.21 -9.35 -1.33
CA PRO A 62 -12.77 -8.17 -2.06
C PRO A 62 -13.46 -6.91 -1.54
N ILE A 63 -12.87 -5.74 -1.84
CA ILE A 63 -13.49 -4.44 -1.59
C ILE A 63 -14.43 -4.11 -2.75
N ARG A 64 -15.68 -3.77 -2.43
CA ARG A 64 -16.63 -3.18 -3.39
C ARG A 64 -16.75 -1.69 -3.14
N ASN A 65 -16.73 -0.89 -4.20
CA ASN A 65 -16.94 0.53 -4.13
C ASN A 65 -18.36 0.86 -4.61
N VAL A 66 -19.18 1.47 -3.74
CA VAL A 66 -20.60 1.73 -4.01
C VAL A 66 -21.01 3.12 -3.53
N SER A 67 -22.13 3.60 -4.07
CA SER A 67 -22.79 4.82 -3.61
C SER A 67 -23.59 4.58 -2.33
N ILE A 68 -23.96 5.68 -1.65
CA ILE A 68 -24.95 5.66 -0.56
C ILE A 68 -26.19 6.43 -1.03
N ASP A 69 -27.34 5.78 -0.92
CA ASP A 69 -28.67 6.32 -1.25
C ASP A 69 -29.42 6.73 0.02
N GLY A 70 -30.36 7.68 -0.10
CA GLY A 70 -31.29 8.03 0.98
C GLY A 70 -30.70 8.84 2.14
N GLY A 71 -29.49 9.39 2.00
CA GLY A 71 -28.84 10.26 3.00
C GLY A 71 -27.50 9.70 3.50
N LEU A 72 -26.97 10.27 4.58
CA LEU A 72 -25.74 9.80 5.23
C LEU A 72 -26.04 8.71 6.28
N PRO A 73 -25.06 7.84 6.62
CA PRO A 73 -25.21 6.93 7.74
C PRO A 73 -25.58 7.66 9.05
N PRO A 74 -26.41 7.07 9.93
CA PRO A 74 -26.96 5.71 9.81
C PRO A 74 -28.24 5.61 8.96
N ALA A 75 -28.81 6.74 8.50
CA ALA A 75 -30.11 6.76 7.83
C ALA A 75 -30.07 6.28 6.37
N GLY A 76 -28.94 6.48 5.69
CA GLY A 76 -28.74 6.04 4.31
C GLY A 76 -28.63 4.52 4.14
N THR A 77 -28.61 4.06 2.89
CA THR A 77 -28.40 2.66 2.53
C THR A 77 -27.39 2.53 1.41
N LEU A 78 -26.58 1.47 1.44
CA LEU A 78 -25.64 1.16 0.37
C LEU A 78 -26.40 0.80 -0.93
N ALA A 79 -26.01 1.46 -2.02
CA ALA A 79 -26.43 1.12 -3.36
C ALA A 79 -25.79 -0.21 -3.81
N ALA A 80 -26.32 -0.80 -4.89
CA ALA A 80 -25.74 -2.00 -5.49
C ALA A 80 -24.42 -1.70 -6.23
N THR A 81 -24.32 -0.53 -6.84
CA THR A 81 -23.19 -0.10 -7.66
C THR A 81 -22.79 1.34 -7.33
N ARG A 82 -21.57 1.72 -7.71
CA ARG A 82 -21.17 3.13 -7.75
C ARG A 82 -21.90 3.84 -8.87
N THR A 83 -22.42 5.02 -8.58
CA THR A 83 -22.97 5.97 -9.55
C THR A 83 -22.02 7.17 -9.65
N GLU A 84 -21.98 7.84 -10.80
CA GLU A 84 -21.06 8.97 -11.02
C GLU A 84 -21.35 10.17 -10.10
N HIS A 85 -22.60 10.31 -9.65
CA HIS A 85 -23.07 11.42 -8.84
C HIS A 85 -23.94 10.99 -7.66
N PRO A 86 -23.31 10.64 -6.54
CA PRO A 86 -23.80 11.09 -5.25
C PRO A 86 -22.69 11.74 -4.42
N ALA A 87 -23.12 12.51 -3.43
CA ALA A 87 -22.22 13.18 -2.52
C ALA A 87 -21.42 12.19 -1.65
N ALA A 88 -21.83 10.93 -1.47
CA ALA A 88 -21.17 9.99 -0.54
C ALA A 88 -20.79 8.64 -1.19
N GLU A 89 -19.62 8.12 -0.79
CA GLU A 89 -18.98 6.91 -1.31
C GLU A 89 -18.68 5.94 -0.17
N ALA A 90 -18.86 4.64 -0.41
CA ALA A 90 -18.55 3.59 0.54
C ALA A 90 -17.68 2.48 -0.07
N PHE A 91 -16.63 2.11 0.64
CA PHE A 91 -15.84 0.91 0.39
C PHE A 91 -16.33 -0.21 1.31
N VAL A 92 -16.99 -1.20 0.74
CA VAL A 92 -17.68 -2.28 1.45
C VAL A 92 -16.83 -3.54 1.44
N ILE A 93 -16.75 -4.18 2.60
CA ILE A 93 -16.19 -5.52 2.78
C ILE A 93 -17.33 -6.43 3.23
N ASP A 94 -17.59 -7.46 2.44
CA ASP A 94 -18.66 -8.39 2.73
C ASP A 94 -18.38 -9.18 4.02
N ALA A 95 -19.46 -9.74 4.59
CA ALA A 95 -19.35 -10.55 5.79
C ALA A 95 -18.49 -11.80 5.51
N ALA A 96 -17.79 -12.26 6.55
CA ALA A 96 -17.07 -13.53 6.54
C ALA A 96 -17.56 -14.40 7.71
N ALA A 97 -17.21 -15.68 7.74
CA ALA A 97 -17.65 -16.60 8.78
C ALA A 97 -17.38 -16.04 10.19
N GLY A 98 -18.44 -15.81 10.96
CA GLY A 98 -18.37 -15.26 12.31
C GLY A 98 -18.06 -13.76 12.42
N GLN A 99 -18.05 -13.02 11.31
CA GLN A 99 -17.61 -11.63 11.30
C GLN A 99 -18.50 -10.73 10.39
N PRO A 100 -19.04 -9.60 10.90
CA PRO A 100 -20.09 -8.83 10.22
C PRO A 100 -19.58 -8.02 9.03
N ALA A 101 -20.38 -7.68 8.01
CA ALA A 101 -19.90 -6.83 6.93
C ALA A 101 -19.48 -5.42 7.44
N LEU A 102 -18.53 -4.77 6.75
CA LEU A 102 -17.98 -3.47 7.13
C LEU A 102 -18.05 -2.48 5.96
N ALA A 103 -18.09 -1.19 6.27
CA ALA A 103 -17.96 -0.12 5.30
C ALA A 103 -17.02 0.98 5.78
N VAL A 104 -16.14 1.43 4.89
CA VAL A 104 -15.40 2.70 5.01
C VAL A 104 -16.17 3.74 4.22
N VAL A 105 -16.77 4.71 4.90
CA VAL A 105 -17.69 5.68 4.31
C VAL A 105 -17.07 7.06 4.29
N ASN A 106 -17.06 7.70 3.14
CA ASN A 106 -16.78 9.13 3.03
C ASN A 106 -18.09 9.93 3.14
N THR A 107 -18.15 10.82 4.12
CA THR A 107 -19.20 11.85 4.24
C THR A 107 -18.62 13.18 3.76
N TYR A 108 -19.44 14.06 3.19
CA TYR A 108 -18.97 15.30 2.55
C TYR A 108 -19.68 16.57 3.06
N ASP A 109 -20.83 16.44 3.71
CA ASP A 109 -21.65 17.54 4.27
C ASP A 109 -22.05 17.17 5.71
N PRO A 110 -21.92 18.05 6.73
CA PRO A 110 -21.31 19.39 6.70
C PRO A 110 -19.78 19.37 6.65
N GLU A 111 -19.17 18.21 6.89
CA GLU A 111 -17.72 18.07 6.91
C GLU A 111 -17.27 16.84 6.11
N ARG A 112 -16.21 17.01 5.30
CA ARG A 112 -15.56 15.90 4.61
C ARG A 112 -14.78 15.04 5.63
N ARG A 113 -15.28 13.83 5.88
CA ARG A 113 -14.76 12.89 6.89
C ARG A 113 -14.85 11.46 6.36
N THR A 114 -13.98 10.59 6.86
CA THR A 114 -14.12 9.14 6.71
C THR A 114 -14.61 8.52 8.01
N GLN A 115 -15.63 7.68 7.92
CA GLN A 115 -16.19 6.93 9.04
C GLN A 115 -16.11 5.43 8.77
N LEU A 116 -15.93 4.66 9.82
CA LEU A 116 -15.96 3.20 9.77
C LEU A 116 -17.29 2.71 10.32
N TRP A 117 -17.95 1.81 9.61
CA TRP A 117 -19.26 1.30 9.97
C TRP A 117 -19.30 -0.22 9.90
N GLN A 118 -19.98 -0.84 10.87
CA GLN A 118 -20.51 -2.18 10.76
C GLN A 118 -21.87 -2.12 10.07
N LEU A 119 -22.09 -3.06 9.15
CA LEU A 119 -23.34 -3.21 8.42
C LEU A 119 -24.26 -4.19 9.15
N ASP A 120 -25.56 -3.99 8.99
CA ASP A 120 -26.58 -4.82 9.63
C ASP A 120 -26.52 -6.27 9.11
N ALA A 121 -26.58 -7.23 10.03
CA ALA A 121 -26.43 -8.65 9.69
C ALA A 121 -27.64 -9.24 8.95
N ARG A 122 -28.81 -8.58 9.04
CA ARG A 122 -30.06 -8.97 8.38
C ARG A 122 -30.23 -8.26 7.03
N ASP A 123 -29.73 -7.04 6.89
CA ASP A 123 -29.66 -6.29 5.63
C ASP A 123 -28.28 -5.62 5.48
N ALA A 124 -27.39 -6.27 4.74
CA ALA A 124 -26.02 -5.79 4.52
C ALA A 124 -25.93 -4.45 3.76
N ARG A 125 -27.06 -3.85 3.35
CA ARG A 125 -27.09 -2.49 2.81
C ARG A 125 -27.27 -1.42 3.89
N ARG A 126 -27.69 -1.79 5.10
CA ARG A 126 -27.97 -0.85 6.18
C ARG A 126 -26.77 -0.72 7.11
N PHE A 127 -26.61 0.48 7.66
CA PHE A 127 -25.62 0.77 8.67
C PHE A 127 -26.19 0.44 10.06
N ASP A 128 -25.43 -0.32 10.84
CA ASP A 128 -25.83 -0.73 12.20
C ASP A 128 -25.06 0.09 13.24
N LYS A 129 -23.73 -0.09 13.28
CA LYS A 129 -22.89 0.49 14.33
C LYS A 129 -21.68 1.21 13.77
N GLN A 130 -21.54 2.49 14.09
CA GLN A 130 -20.31 3.22 13.80
C GLN A 130 -19.17 2.71 14.69
N ARG A 131 -18.00 2.50 14.08
CA ARG A 131 -16.75 2.14 14.77
C ARG A 131 -16.05 3.41 15.23
N SER A 132 -15.55 3.39 16.46
CA SER A 132 -14.94 4.56 17.13
C SER A 132 -13.43 4.69 16.91
N ALA A 133 -12.84 3.90 16.01
CA ALA A 133 -11.39 3.90 15.81
C ALA A 133 -10.93 5.22 15.16
N THR A 134 -9.86 5.79 15.70
CA THR A 134 -9.25 7.04 15.22
C THR A 134 -8.00 6.75 14.39
N PHE A 135 -7.83 7.44 13.27
CA PHE A 135 -6.72 7.24 12.33
C PHE A 135 -5.37 7.70 12.90
N ASP A 136 -5.35 8.86 13.56
CA ASP A 136 -4.15 9.47 14.10
C ASP A 136 -4.49 10.29 15.36
N ALA A 137 -3.55 10.41 16.30
CA ALA A 137 -3.75 11.23 17.50
C ALA A 137 -4.05 12.71 17.17
N ALA A 138 -3.59 13.20 16.02
CA ALA A 138 -3.86 14.54 15.54
C ALA A 138 -5.12 14.64 14.65
N GLN A 139 -5.91 13.59 14.50
CA GLN A 139 -7.13 13.59 13.66
C GLN A 139 -8.09 14.72 14.02
N ALA A 140 -8.22 15.05 15.32
CA ALA A 140 -9.07 16.16 15.78
C ALA A 140 -8.63 17.54 15.27
N LYS A 141 -7.40 17.67 14.76
CA LYS A 141 -6.84 18.90 14.20
C LYS A 141 -6.94 18.94 12.66
N TRP A 142 -7.49 17.90 12.04
CA TRP A 142 -7.62 17.84 10.58
C TRP A 142 -8.87 18.58 10.14
N LEU A 143 -8.73 19.47 9.15
CA LEU A 143 -9.87 20.22 8.61
C LEU A 143 -10.81 19.34 7.79
N MET A 144 -10.24 18.37 7.08
CA MET A 144 -10.94 17.36 6.27
C MET A 144 -10.09 16.13 6.09
N TYR A 145 -10.75 14.99 5.91
CA TYR A 145 -10.11 13.73 5.50
C TYR A 145 -11.10 12.83 4.77
N SER A 146 -10.61 12.13 3.75
CA SER A 146 -11.38 11.16 2.96
C SER A 146 -10.51 10.01 2.50
N ALA A 147 -11.10 8.82 2.41
CA ALA A 147 -10.47 7.65 1.84
C ALA A 147 -10.52 7.75 0.32
N GLU A 148 -9.36 7.73 -0.36
CA GLU A 148 -9.34 7.70 -1.83
C GLU A 148 -9.09 6.28 -2.36
N SER A 149 -8.55 5.38 -1.53
CA SER A 149 -8.50 3.95 -1.83
C SER A 149 -8.51 3.08 -0.58
N VAL A 150 -9.09 1.89 -0.70
CA VAL A 150 -9.14 0.88 0.35
C VAL A 150 -8.80 -0.48 -0.25
N LEU A 151 -7.92 -1.22 0.40
CA LEU A 151 -7.59 -2.61 0.07
C LEU A 151 -7.95 -3.53 1.23
N ALA A 152 -8.49 -4.70 0.91
CA ALA A 152 -8.63 -5.78 1.87
C ALA A 152 -7.28 -6.48 2.06
N LEU A 153 -6.94 -6.76 3.31
CA LEU A 153 -5.74 -7.48 3.71
C LEU A 153 -6.12 -8.78 4.44
N PRO A 154 -5.21 -9.78 4.48
CA PRO A 154 -5.35 -10.96 5.31
C PRO A 154 -5.64 -10.63 6.78
N GLY A 155 -6.28 -11.55 7.50
CA GLY A 155 -6.58 -11.36 8.92
C GLY A 155 -7.63 -10.26 9.18
N ARG A 156 -8.51 -10.01 8.20
CA ARG A 156 -9.60 -9.03 8.29
C ARG A 156 -9.12 -7.61 8.58
N GLN A 157 -7.98 -7.26 7.97
CA GLN A 157 -7.42 -5.93 8.03
C GLN A 157 -7.77 -5.16 6.76
N LEU A 158 -7.79 -3.84 6.85
CA LEU A 158 -7.93 -2.94 5.70
C LEU A 158 -6.72 -2.03 5.64
N LEU A 159 -6.19 -1.84 4.44
CA LEU A 159 -5.29 -0.71 4.17
C LEU A 159 -6.12 0.42 3.59
N ILE A 160 -6.12 1.56 4.28
CA ILE A 160 -6.91 2.74 3.92
C ILE A 160 -5.92 3.84 3.58
N GLN A 161 -5.94 4.29 2.33
CA GLN A 161 -5.30 5.54 1.94
C GLN A 161 -6.26 6.67 2.25
N LEU A 162 -5.81 7.64 3.05
CA LEU A 162 -6.53 8.86 3.34
C LEU A 162 -5.80 10.06 2.74
N LYS A 163 -6.57 10.93 2.09
CA LYS A 163 -6.19 12.32 1.88
C LYS A 163 -6.72 13.15 3.05
N TYR A 164 -5.87 13.94 3.71
CA TYR A 164 -6.26 14.77 4.85
C TYR A 164 -5.55 16.14 4.85
N HIS A 165 -6.04 17.09 5.64
CA HIS A 165 -5.54 18.47 5.62
C HIS A 165 -5.15 18.99 7.01
N LYS A 166 -3.86 19.34 7.19
CA LYS A 166 -3.31 19.89 8.46
C LYS A 166 -1.97 20.64 8.29
N PRO A 167 -1.93 21.97 8.23
CA PRO A 167 -2.80 22.87 7.49
C PRO A 167 -2.55 22.81 5.97
N GLN A 168 -1.79 21.83 5.49
CA GLN A 168 -1.59 21.53 4.08
C GLN A 168 -2.19 20.15 3.80
N ALA A 169 -2.57 19.91 2.54
CA ALA A 169 -3.02 18.59 2.11
C ALA A 169 -1.86 17.58 2.18
N ALA A 170 -2.14 16.40 2.72
CA ALA A 170 -1.23 15.28 2.80
C ALA A 170 -2.00 13.99 2.53
N ASP A 171 -1.27 12.96 2.13
CA ASP A 171 -1.80 11.63 1.88
C ASP A 171 -1.07 10.63 2.80
N GLY A 172 -1.82 9.76 3.46
CA GLY A 172 -1.30 8.78 4.40
C GLY A 172 -1.97 7.43 4.27
N LEU A 173 -1.24 6.39 4.66
CA LEU A 173 -1.70 5.01 4.72
C LEU A 173 -1.96 4.62 6.17
N PHE A 174 -3.08 3.94 6.38
CA PHE A 174 -3.52 3.50 7.69
C PHE A 174 -3.98 2.05 7.60
N VAL A 175 -3.60 1.22 8.56
CA VAL A 175 -4.09 -0.15 8.66
C VAL A 175 -5.17 -0.21 9.74
N TYR A 176 -6.38 -0.58 9.35
CA TYR A 176 -7.48 -0.86 10.27
C TYR A 176 -7.54 -2.35 10.53
N ASP A 177 -7.39 -2.74 11.80
CA ASP A 177 -7.68 -4.08 12.29
C ASP A 177 -9.12 -4.12 12.79
N ALA A 178 -9.98 -4.83 12.06
CA ALA A 178 -11.40 -4.88 12.37
C ALA A 178 -11.73 -5.75 13.59
N GLU A 179 -10.88 -6.72 13.93
CA GLU A 179 -11.07 -7.56 15.12
C GLU A 179 -10.76 -6.76 16.39
N ALA A 180 -9.62 -6.08 16.40
CA ALA A 180 -9.21 -5.23 17.51
C ALA A 180 -9.91 -3.86 17.54
N ASN A 181 -10.66 -3.53 16.48
CA ASN A 181 -11.23 -2.20 16.23
C ASN A 181 -10.18 -1.09 16.43
N ARG A 182 -9.00 -1.27 15.85
CA ARG A 182 -7.84 -0.39 16.03
C ARG A 182 -7.29 0.05 14.69
N ILE A 183 -6.94 1.32 14.58
CA ILE A 183 -6.19 1.84 13.44
C ILE A 183 -4.76 2.12 13.88
N ARG A 184 -3.82 1.88 12.98
CA ARG A 184 -2.44 2.35 13.08
C ARG A 184 -2.06 3.11 11.82
N SER A 185 -1.31 4.20 12.00
CA SER A 185 -0.62 4.84 10.88
C SER A 185 0.44 3.88 10.34
N PHE A 186 0.47 3.74 9.03
CA PHE A 186 1.42 2.89 8.31
C PHE A 186 2.55 3.73 7.70
N GLY A 187 2.23 4.91 7.19
CA GLY A 187 3.20 5.85 6.66
C GLY A 187 2.55 6.94 5.80
N ASN A 188 3.34 7.91 5.38
CA ASN A 188 2.93 8.84 4.32
C ASN A 188 2.96 8.13 2.97
N VAL A 189 2.20 8.63 2.01
CA VAL A 189 2.20 8.09 0.64
C VAL A 189 2.16 9.23 -0.37
N GLU A 190 2.81 9.00 -1.51
CA GLU A 190 2.75 9.86 -2.68
C GLU A 190 2.11 9.10 -3.84
N PRO A 191 1.45 9.76 -4.79
CA PRO A 191 0.92 9.08 -5.96
C PRO A 191 2.06 8.50 -6.81
N ASP A 192 1.78 7.40 -7.50
CA ASP A 192 2.64 6.79 -8.51
C ASP A 192 2.69 7.69 -9.75
N TRP A 193 3.64 8.63 -9.74
CA TRP A 193 3.82 9.58 -10.83
C TRP A 193 4.28 8.93 -12.13
N SER A 194 4.91 7.75 -12.02
CA SER A 194 5.40 7.02 -13.18
C SER A 194 4.25 6.58 -14.08
N ARG A 195 3.07 6.30 -13.53
CA ARG A 195 1.92 5.77 -14.29
C ARG A 195 1.03 6.84 -14.91
N GLY A 196 1.24 8.12 -14.58
CA GLY A 196 0.38 9.21 -15.02
C GLY A 196 -1.01 9.18 -14.39
N LEU A 197 -1.99 9.81 -15.05
CA LEU A 197 -3.37 9.91 -14.58
C LEU A 197 -4.23 8.73 -15.05
N PRO A 198 -5.23 8.28 -14.25
CA PRO A 198 -5.49 8.71 -12.88
C PRO A 198 -4.43 8.18 -11.91
N PHE A 199 -4.08 9.00 -10.91
CA PHE A 199 -3.08 8.62 -9.92
C PHE A 199 -3.50 7.38 -9.14
N ARG A 200 -2.54 6.49 -8.91
CA ARG A 200 -2.66 5.38 -7.97
C ARG A 200 -1.70 5.60 -6.82
N PHE A 201 -2.18 5.43 -5.59
CA PHE A 201 -1.33 5.57 -4.40
C PHE A 201 -0.89 4.21 -3.86
N VAL A 202 -1.69 3.18 -4.14
CA VAL A 202 -1.43 1.81 -3.69
C VAL A 202 -1.76 0.85 -4.83
N ASP A 203 -0.94 -0.18 -4.97
CA ASP A 203 -1.21 -1.35 -5.80
C ASP A 203 -1.01 -2.63 -4.96
N SER A 204 -1.54 -3.76 -5.42
CA SER A 204 -1.37 -5.03 -4.70
C SER A 204 -1.20 -6.22 -5.63
N LEU A 205 -0.50 -7.24 -5.14
CA LEU A 205 -0.28 -8.51 -5.81
C LEU A 205 -0.55 -9.65 -4.83
N GLN A 206 -1.53 -10.50 -5.14
CA GLN A 206 -1.77 -11.72 -4.35
C GLN A 206 -0.60 -12.70 -4.53
N LEU A 207 0.00 -13.15 -3.43
CA LEU A 207 1.10 -14.11 -3.45
C LEU A 207 0.66 -15.52 -3.05
N ARG A 208 -0.22 -15.62 -2.06
CA ARG A 208 -0.93 -16.83 -1.59
C ARG A 208 -2.38 -16.46 -1.27
N PRO A 209 -3.32 -17.40 -1.11
CA PRO A 209 -4.69 -17.04 -0.74
C PRO A 209 -4.79 -16.11 0.49
N ASP A 210 -3.90 -16.30 1.46
CA ASP A 210 -3.82 -15.54 2.71
C ASP A 210 -2.62 -14.57 2.77
N ALA A 211 -1.92 -14.31 1.67
CA ALA A 211 -0.77 -13.40 1.66
C ALA A 211 -0.77 -12.47 0.44
N VAL A 212 -0.63 -11.18 0.70
CA VAL A 212 -0.65 -10.11 -0.31
C VAL A 212 0.55 -9.20 -0.17
N LEU A 213 1.11 -8.82 -1.31
CA LEU A 213 2.13 -7.79 -1.40
C LEU A 213 1.48 -6.46 -1.72
N VAL A 214 1.71 -5.46 -0.89
CA VAL A 214 1.26 -4.09 -1.08
C VAL A 214 2.43 -3.27 -1.62
N ARG A 215 2.13 -2.39 -2.57
CA ARG A 215 3.08 -1.48 -3.20
C ARG A 215 2.60 -0.04 -3.06
N TYR A 216 3.48 0.84 -2.58
CA TYR A 216 3.20 2.28 -2.46
C TYR A 216 4.49 3.10 -2.57
N GLN A 217 4.36 4.39 -2.83
CA GLN A 217 5.51 5.28 -3.02
C GLN A 217 5.60 6.33 -1.92
N THR A 218 6.82 6.77 -1.62
CA THR A 218 7.09 7.89 -0.71
C THR A 218 8.06 8.87 -1.35
N ASP A 219 8.12 10.07 -0.78
CA ASP A 219 9.07 11.13 -1.11
C ASP A 219 9.06 11.51 -2.60
N LYS A 220 8.35 12.58 -2.98
CA LYS A 220 8.34 13.04 -4.38
C LYS A 220 9.41 14.10 -4.65
N GLU A 221 9.94 14.07 -5.87
CA GLU A 221 10.79 15.10 -6.44
C GLU A 221 10.21 15.61 -7.74
N ARG A 222 10.21 16.93 -7.91
CA ARG A 222 9.81 17.59 -9.15
C ARG A 222 11.02 17.69 -10.07
N LEU A 223 10.96 17.02 -11.23
CA LEU A 223 11.99 17.11 -12.26
C LEU A 223 11.73 18.24 -13.27
N GLY A 224 10.47 18.70 -13.38
CA GLY A 224 10.09 19.76 -14.31
C GLY A 224 8.63 20.19 -14.19
N PRO A 225 8.11 21.01 -15.11
CA PRO A 225 6.69 21.28 -15.20
C PRO A 225 5.91 19.97 -15.35
N GLN A 226 5.00 19.70 -14.40
CA GLN A 226 4.13 18.52 -14.39
C GLN A 226 4.85 17.15 -14.43
N ARG A 227 6.17 17.12 -14.17
CA ARG A 227 6.96 15.89 -14.18
C ARG A 227 7.58 15.66 -12.81
N TYR A 228 7.24 14.52 -12.23
CA TYR A 228 7.62 14.13 -10.87
C TYR A 228 8.09 12.68 -10.87
N VAL A 229 8.93 12.35 -9.91
CA VAL A 229 9.37 10.99 -9.60
C VAL A 229 9.29 10.76 -8.10
N ASN A 230 9.15 9.51 -7.68
CA ASN A 230 9.20 9.13 -6.28
C ASN A 230 10.60 8.62 -5.94
N HIS A 231 11.15 8.98 -4.79
CA HIS A 231 12.48 8.53 -4.35
C HIS A 231 12.46 7.07 -3.93
N PHE A 232 11.36 6.61 -3.36
CA PHE A 232 11.23 5.25 -2.88
C PHE A 232 9.90 4.60 -3.27
N GLU A 233 10.00 3.32 -3.57
CA GLU A 233 8.87 2.43 -3.74
C GLU A 233 8.99 1.28 -2.73
N HIS A 234 7.91 1.04 -1.99
CA HIS A 234 7.87 0.12 -0.88
C HIS A 234 7.07 -1.12 -1.27
N LEU A 235 7.61 -2.31 -1.04
CA LEU A 235 6.95 -3.60 -1.23
C LEU A 235 6.78 -4.28 0.13
N VAL A 236 5.55 -4.30 0.65
CA VAL A 236 5.26 -4.76 2.01
C VAL A 236 4.30 -5.95 1.99
N LEU A 237 4.75 -7.07 2.58
CA LEU A 237 4.00 -8.31 2.69
C LEU A 237 3.06 -8.29 3.90
N PHE A 238 1.77 -8.51 3.65
CA PHE A 238 0.78 -8.81 4.67
C PHE A 238 0.39 -10.29 4.59
N SER A 239 0.40 -10.97 5.74
CA SER A 239 0.04 -12.38 5.89
C SER A 239 -0.31 -12.68 7.36
N PRO A 240 -0.86 -13.87 7.71
CA PRO A 240 -1.06 -14.24 9.11
C PRO A 240 0.19 -14.14 9.97
N ARG A 241 1.38 -14.41 9.39
CA ARG A 241 2.67 -14.29 10.08
C ARG A 241 3.11 -12.83 10.25
N HIS A 242 2.72 -11.96 9.32
CA HIS A 242 3.15 -10.57 9.24
C HIS A 242 1.95 -9.62 9.21
N ARG A 243 1.08 -9.68 10.24
CA ARG A 243 -0.12 -8.82 10.36
C ARG A 243 0.22 -7.32 10.38
N ASP A 244 1.40 -6.97 10.85
CA ASP A 244 1.85 -5.57 10.88
C ASP A 244 2.49 -5.09 9.56
N GLY A 245 2.63 -5.99 8.59
CA GLY A 245 3.35 -5.74 7.35
C GLY A 245 4.84 -5.99 7.50
N LEU A 246 5.41 -6.82 6.64
CA LEU A 246 6.86 -7.01 6.51
C LEU A 246 7.36 -6.27 5.26
N GLU A 247 8.15 -5.21 5.44
CA GLU A 247 8.83 -4.56 4.32
C GLU A 247 9.84 -5.53 3.70
N LEU A 248 9.52 -6.02 2.50
CA LEU A 248 10.40 -6.90 1.73
C LEU A 248 11.47 -6.08 1.03
N VAL A 249 11.07 -5.00 0.38
CA VAL A 249 11.94 -4.15 -0.43
C VAL A 249 11.54 -2.70 -0.22
N LYS A 250 12.51 -1.85 0.10
CA LYS A 250 12.44 -0.41 -0.14
C LYS A 250 13.31 -0.13 -1.35
N LEU A 251 12.68 -0.06 -2.52
CA LEU A 251 13.34 0.15 -3.81
C LEU A 251 13.64 1.63 -3.96
N GLY A 252 14.90 1.96 -4.14
CA GLY A 252 15.33 3.34 -4.39
C GLY A 252 15.20 3.70 -5.87
N LEU A 253 14.96 4.98 -6.14
CA LEU A 253 14.79 5.51 -7.49
C LEU A 253 15.96 5.22 -8.45
N ASP A 254 17.16 4.97 -7.92
CA ASP A 254 18.31 4.58 -8.73
C ASP A 254 18.15 3.20 -9.38
N ASP A 255 17.29 2.34 -8.83
CA ASP A 255 16.85 1.07 -9.41
C ASP A 255 15.50 1.18 -10.13
N GLY A 256 15.01 2.41 -10.35
CA GLY A 256 13.78 2.72 -11.08
C GLY A 256 12.49 2.45 -10.31
N SER A 257 11.35 2.75 -10.95
CA SER A 257 10.01 2.48 -10.41
C SER A 257 9.41 1.23 -11.05
N VAL A 258 8.67 0.42 -10.29
CA VAL A 258 8.10 -0.84 -10.78
C VAL A 258 7.02 -0.55 -11.81
N ARG A 259 7.18 -1.13 -13.00
CA ARG A 259 6.20 -1.10 -14.09
C ARG A 259 5.37 -2.36 -14.12
N ARG A 260 6.04 -3.50 -13.93
CA ARG A 260 5.46 -4.82 -13.94
C ARG A 260 6.02 -5.63 -12.78
N TRP A 261 5.17 -6.47 -12.19
CA TRP A 261 5.52 -7.36 -11.10
C TRP A 261 4.67 -8.62 -11.16
N GLY A 262 5.18 -9.71 -10.59
CA GLY A 262 4.51 -11.01 -10.61
C GLY A 262 5.24 -12.04 -9.77
N LEU A 263 4.57 -13.13 -9.44
CA LEU A 263 5.15 -14.22 -8.65
C LEU A 263 5.20 -15.50 -9.49
N SER A 264 6.34 -16.18 -9.48
CA SER A 264 6.50 -17.51 -10.06
C SER A 264 7.22 -18.42 -9.07
N GLY A 265 6.52 -19.43 -8.55
CA GLY A 265 6.97 -20.20 -7.40
C GLY A 265 7.13 -19.31 -6.16
N SER A 266 8.31 -19.28 -5.56
CA SER A 266 8.65 -18.36 -4.47
C SER A 266 9.32 -17.06 -4.94
N LYS A 267 9.60 -16.92 -6.24
CA LYS A 267 10.32 -15.75 -6.77
C LYS A 267 9.36 -14.63 -7.15
N LEU A 268 9.51 -13.49 -6.49
CA LEU A 268 8.95 -12.22 -6.92
C LEU A 268 9.80 -11.66 -8.05
N TRP A 269 9.16 -11.28 -9.15
CA TRP A 269 9.79 -10.64 -10.30
C TRP A 269 9.35 -9.19 -10.39
N LEU A 270 10.29 -8.29 -10.65
CA LEU A 270 10.06 -6.85 -10.82
C LEU A 270 10.71 -6.38 -12.12
N GLN A 271 9.94 -5.68 -12.96
CA GLN A 271 10.47 -4.90 -14.07
C GLN A 271 10.35 -3.43 -13.66
N THR A 272 11.48 -2.74 -13.62
CA THR A 272 11.55 -1.35 -13.16
C THR A 272 12.10 -0.44 -14.25
N VAL A 273 11.75 0.84 -14.20
CA VAL A 273 12.19 1.84 -15.17
C VAL A 273 12.65 3.11 -14.45
N ASP A 274 13.87 3.57 -14.74
CA ASP A 274 14.35 4.90 -14.36
C ASP A 274 14.11 5.90 -15.50
N GLU A 275 13.10 6.75 -15.33
CA GLU A 275 12.69 7.78 -16.28
C GLU A 275 13.55 9.06 -16.24
N ARG A 276 14.54 9.14 -15.34
CA ARG A 276 15.49 10.24 -15.33
C ARG A 276 16.53 10.09 -16.44
N ALA A 277 16.79 8.86 -16.87
CA ALA A 277 17.71 8.56 -17.95
C ALA A 277 17.10 8.89 -19.32
N SER A 278 17.96 9.27 -20.28
CA SER A 278 17.58 9.46 -21.68
C SER A 278 18.51 8.64 -22.57
N PRO A 279 18.05 7.52 -23.16
CA PRO A 279 16.70 6.93 -23.01
C PRO A 279 16.44 6.37 -21.60
N PRO A 280 15.17 6.15 -21.21
CA PRO A 280 14.82 5.48 -19.95
C PRO A 280 15.54 4.14 -19.80
N ARG A 281 16.00 3.83 -18.59
CA ARG A 281 16.71 2.57 -18.31
C ARG A 281 15.76 1.56 -17.71
N GLU A 282 15.65 0.39 -18.33
CA GLU A 282 14.83 -0.71 -17.82
C GLU A 282 15.68 -1.79 -17.16
N PHE A 283 15.17 -2.33 -16.06
CA PHE A 283 15.82 -3.35 -15.28
C PHE A 283 14.84 -4.48 -14.96
N VAL A 284 15.34 -5.71 -14.91
CA VAL A 284 14.58 -6.88 -14.44
C VAL A 284 15.27 -7.44 -13.22
N TRP A 285 14.48 -7.65 -12.17
CA TRP A 285 14.94 -8.14 -10.88
C TRP A 285 14.13 -9.35 -10.43
N SER A 286 14.77 -10.23 -9.67
CA SER A 286 14.09 -11.27 -8.91
C SER A 286 14.46 -11.21 -7.43
N LEU A 287 13.53 -11.63 -6.58
CA LEU A 287 13.71 -11.78 -5.14
C LEU A 287 13.06 -13.08 -4.68
N ASP A 288 13.82 -13.95 -4.01
CA ASP A 288 13.26 -15.18 -3.45
C ASP A 288 12.55 -14.90 -2.12
N LEU A 289 11.26 -15.25 -2.07
CA LEU A 289 10.39 -15.06 -0.92
C LEU A 289 10.16 -16.34 -0.10
N ALA A 290 10.88 -17.44 -0.39
CA ALA A 290 10.66 -18.74 0.25
C ALA A 290 10.68 -18.70 1.79
N ARG A 291 11.46 -17.79 2.38
CA ARG A 291 11.55 -17.63 3.84
C ARG A 291 10.47 -16.70 4.43
N ALA A 292 10.00 -15.76 3.63
CA ALA A 292 9.08 -14.70 4.04
C ALA A 292 7.62 -15.15 3.98
N LEU A 293 7.27 -15.96 2.97
CA LEU A 293 5.95 -16.58 2.75
C LEU A 293 5.71 -17.78 3.66
#